data_AF-A0A2G6NUJ4-F1
#
_entry.id   AF-A0A2G6NUJ4-F1
#
_cell.length_a   1.000
_cell.length_b   1.000
_cell.length_c   1.000
_cell.angle_alpha   90.00
_cell.angle_beta   90.00
_cell.angle_gamma   90.00
#
_symmetry.space_group_name_H-M   'P 1'
#
loop_
_entity.id
_entity.type
_entity.pdbx_description
1 polymer ?
#
loop_
_entity_poly.entity_id
_entity_poly.type
_entity_poly.pdbx_seq_one_letter_code
_entity_poly.pdbx_strand_id
1 'polypeptide(L)'
;MFDQGRGRFRILHIILLVTGLALAGRVVQIQIFQHREWRQVAESAWSDDIAIAPERGNIYDRAMRPLALSVSSWRVGVATSLLGDDTDKVVDLLAKVLERKPRDLVRQIRRAEGAHVVVAAREVLSRDEMMALRAHKAITVEDLRLRAYPFDGLAASLVGFYREDPQGDVATGLEYGLREILNGKMGRARLITTGKTGRDLGQVEVEAARHGKSLVLTLDTDLQDICEQRLRRSVAETGAEGGSVLVLDPSTGDILAAASWPLMTTREGRHGDGRIWQNRNFTTIYEPGSVFKIFTAASLLRHGAVDTVMVFDCTNSDIGDGIRIENDAGHTYGNLSFMPAFAKSSNIYFARAVANLRKDEFYNDLKAFGFGQGSGVPYPGTSAGILRKWDDWSGRSKPTLAIGQEVAVTPLQLGLAVCAVANGGTLYAPRLIREVRDAKGSLVEKRDPRALRQVIGEPLAELLREAMGRVVDQGTGVAAREDWVRCGGKTGTAEKSRDGVGYAAGAYVAS
;
A
#
# COMPACT_ATOMS: atom_id res chain seq x y z
N MET A 1 91.24 21.30 -42.32
CA MET A 1 90.59 21.26 -40.99
C MET A 1 89.18 21.90 -41.01
N PHE A 2 88.33 21.56 -41.99
CA PHE A 2 86.96 22.10 -42.10
C PHE A 2 85.88 21.04 -42.41
N ASP A 3 86.22 19.76 -42.41
CA ASP A 3 85.28 18.69 -42.81
C ASP A 3 84.66 17.91 -41.62
N GLN A 4 85.27 18.00 -40.43
CA GLN A 4 84.74 17.32 -39.23
C GLN A 4 83.51 18.04 -38.60
N GLY A 5 83.25 19.30 -38.94
CA GLY A 5 82.12 20.08 -38.42
C GLY A 5 80.78 19.77 -39.10
N ARG A 6 80.78 19.45 -40.41
CA ARG A 6 79.57 19.21 -41.20
C ARG A 6 78.90 17.86 -40.88
N GLY A 7 79.69 16.83 -40.60
CA GLY A 7 79.18 15.51 -40.16
C GLY A 7 78.46 15.58 -38.82
N ARG A 8 79.04 16.31 -37.85
CA ARG A 8 78.42 16.53 -36.53
C ARG A 8 77.11 17.31 -36.62
N PHE A 9 77.05 18.34 -37.47
CA PHE A 9 75.82 19.12 -37.71
C PHE A 9 74.71 18.30 -38.38
N ARG A 10 75.04 17.38 -39.30
CA ARG A 10 74.06 16.47 -39.92
C ARG A 10 73.52 15.45 -38.92
N ILE A 11 74.39 14.87 -38.10
CA ILE A 11 73.96 13.95 -37.03
C ILE A 11 73.02 14.67 -36.06
N LEU A 12 73.34 15.91 -35.68
CA LEU A 12 72.50 16.71 -34.78
C LEU A 12 71.13 17.03 -35.41
N HIS A 13 71.08 17.38 -36.70
CA HIS A 13 69.81 17.56 -37.43
C HIS A 13 68.99 16.28 -37.52
N ILE A 14 69.62 15.13 -37.81
CA ILE A 14 68.93 13.84 -37.87
C ILE A 14 68.35 13.48 -36.50
N ILE A 15 69.11 13.66 -35.42
CA ILE A 15 68.63 13.44 -34.05
C ILE A 15 67.43 14.35 -33.76
N LEU A 16 67.52 15.64 -34.10
CA LEU A 16 66.44 16.60 -33.88
C LEU A 16 65.17 16.23 -34.64
N LEU A 17 65.32 15.80 -35.90
CA LEU A 17 64.23 15.44 -36.79
C LEU A 17 63.56 14.13 -36.37
N VAL A 18 64.34 13.12 -35.99
CA VAL A 18 63.84 11.86 -35.41
C VAL A 18 63.11 12.12 -34.09
N THR A 19 63.66 12.98 -33.23
CA THR A 19 63.02 13.36 -31.96
C THR A 19 61.72 14.12 -32.21
N GLY A 20 61.70 15.04 -33.18
CA GLY A 20 60.49 15.76 -33.58
C GLY A 20 59.40 14.83 -34.12
N LEU A 21 59.78 13.86 -34.95
CA LEU A 21 58.85 12.84 -35.45
C LEU A 21 58.33 11.93 -34.33
N ALA A 22 59.17 11.54 -33.37
CA ALA A 22 58.76 10.75 -32.22
C ALA A 22 57.76 11.51 -31.32
N LEU A 23 57.99 12.81 -31.10
CA LEU A 23 57.05 13.68 -30.37
C LEU A 23 55.74 13.87 -31.13
N ALA A 24 55.78 14.11 -32.44
CA ALA A 24 54.58 14.21 -33.26
C ALA A 24 53.77 12.90 -33.26
N GLY A 25 54.45 11.76 -33.38
CA GLY A 25 53.83 10.44 -33.24
C GLY A 25 53.20 10.23 -31.87
N ARG A 26 53.86 10.69 -30.79
CA ARG A 26 53.30 10.64 -29.44
C ARG A 26 52.07 11.52 -29.28
N VAL A 27 52.06 12.71 -29.88
CA VAL A 27 50.88 13.58 -29.89
C VAL A 27 49.72 12.93 -30.65
N VAL A 28 49.96 12.35 -31.82
CA VAL A 28 48.94 11.61 -32.59
C VAL A 28 48.41 10.41 -31.80
N GLN A 29 49.28 9.66 -31.12
CA GLN A 29 48.90 8.56 -30.25
C GLN A 29 47.92 9.02 -29.16
N ILE A 30 48.24 10.11 -28.47
CA ILE A 30 47.41 10.63 -27.37
C ILE A 30 46.11 11.27 -27.90
N GLN A 31 46.21 12.11 -28.93
CA GLN A 31 45.11 12.94 -29.42
C GLN A 31 44.13 12.22 -30.34
N ILE A 32 44.54 11.14 -31.02
CA ILE A 32 43.67 10.40 -31.95
C ILE A 32 43.33 9.02 -31.39
N PHE A 33 44.33 8.19 -31.12
CA PHE A 33 44.09 6.81 -30.70
C PHE A 33 43.59 6.69 -29.25
N GLN A 34 44.12 7.52 -28.35
CA GLN A 34 43.75 7.51 -26.93
C GLN A 34 42.78 8.64 -26.56
N HIS A 35 42.20 9.35 -27.54
CA HIS A 35 41.32 10.49 -27.29
C HIS A 35 40.16 10.15 -26.36
N ARG A 36 39.45 9.05 -26.65
CA ARG A 36 38.26 8.64 -25.88
C ARG A 36 38.61 8.33 -24.43
N GLU A 37 39.72 7.63 -24.21
CA GLU A 37 40.17 7.21 -22.88
C GLU A 37 40.59 8.42 -22.04
N TRP A 38 41.45 9.29 -22.58
CA TRP A 38 41.88 10.51 -21.88
C TRP A 38 40.77 11.53 -21.69
N ARG A 39 39.81 11.60 -22.63
CA ARG A 39 38.63 12.44 -22.50
C ARG A 39 37.71 11.94 -21.39
N GLN A 40 37.50 10.64 -21.27
CA GLN A 40 36.67 10.06 -20.21
C GLN A 40 37.32 10.24 -18.82
N VAL A 41 38.65 10.11 -18.74
CA VAL A 41 39.42 10.42 -17.52
C VAL A 41 39.32 11.90 -17.17
N ALA A 42 39.50 12.80 -18.14
CA ALA A 42 39.37 14.25 -17.94
C ALA A 42 37.94 14.66 -17.55
N GLU A 43 36.92 14.11 -18.22
CA GLU A 43 35.51 14.34 -17.89
C GLU A 43 35.21 13.84 -16.48
N SER A 44 35.62 12.63 -16.09
CA SER A 44 35.40 12.13 -14.73
C SER A 44 36.16 12.91 -13.64
N ALA A 45 37.30 13.50 -13.98
CA ALA A 45 38.09 14.33 -13.07
C ALA A 45 37.58 15.77 -12.97
N TRP A 46 36.81 16.24 -13.97
CA TRP A 46 36.36 17.63 -14.10
C TRP A 46 34.83 17.77 -14.01
N SER A 47 34.08 16.67 -13.92
CA SER A 47 32.63 16.71 -13.80
C SER A 47 32.17 16.46 -12.37
N ASP A 48 31.41 17.39 -11.81
CA ASP A 48 30.56 17.11 -10.64
C ASP A 48 29.17 16.74 -11.12
N ASP A 49 28.65 15.59 -10.69
CA ASP A 49 27.29 15.18 -10.97
C ASP A 49 26.38 15.53 -9.79
N ILE A 50 25.40 16.38 -10.07
CA ILE A 50 24.34 16.73 -9.12
C ILE A 50 23.09 15.95 -9.49
N ALA A 51 22.61 15.11 -8.58
CA ALA A 51 21.35 14.40 -8.74
C ALA A 51 20.17 15.39 -8.63
N ILE A 52 19.23 15.30 -9.57
CA ILE A 52 17.97 16.05 -9.51
C ILE A 52 16.89 15.08 -9.06
N ALA A 53 16.36 15.28 -7.85
CA ALA A 53 15.33 14.41 -7.30
C ALA A 53 13.99 14.59 -8.04
N PRO A 54 13.30 13.50 -8.42
CA PRO A 54 11.94 13.58 -8.93
C PRO A 54 10.98 13.93 -7.81
N GLU A 55 9.82 14.45 -8.18
CA GLU A 55 8.73 14.60 -7.21
C GLU A 55 7.93 13.33 -7.14
N ARG A 56 7.66 12.88 -5.93
CA ARG A 56 6.82 11.70 -5.71
C ARG A 56 5.38 12.01 -6.11
N GLY A 57 4.72 11.12 -6.84
CA GLY A 57 3.34 11.31 -7.28
C GLY A 57 2.35 11.49 -6.12
N ASN A 58 1.30 12.29 -6.29
CA ASN A 58 0.30 12.53 -5.25
C ASN A 58 -0.76 11.41 -5.21
N ILE A 59 -1.45 11.26 -4.09
CA ILE A 59 -2.56 10.30 -3.95
C ILE A 59 -3.83 11.10 -3.63
N TYR A 60 -4.88 10.87 -4.42
CA TYR A 60 -6.18 11.51 -4.29
C TYR A 60 -7.29 10.50 -4.08
N ASP A 61 -8.39 10.93 -3.48
CA ASP A 61 -9.64 10.18 -3.44
C ASP A 61 -10.41 10.31 -4.77
N ARG A 62 -11.58 9.67 -4.86
CA ARG A 62 -12.43 9.66 -6.08
C ARG A 62 -12.95 11.03 -6.50
N ALA A 63 -12.93 12.02 -5.59
CA ALA A 63 -13.38 13.39 -5.77
C ALA A 63 -12.20 14.37 -5.94
N MET A 64 -10.98 13.87 -6.16
CA MET A 64 -9.73 14.64 -6.27
C MET A 64 -9.31 15.35 -4.98
N ARG A 65 -9.79 14.91 -3.81
CA ARG A 65 -9.31 15.40 -2.52
C ARG A 65 -7.95 14.78 -2.19
N PRO A 66 -6.96 15.55 -1.73
CA PRO A 66 -5.61 15.06 -1.52
C PRO A 66 -5.50 14.19 -0.25
N LEU A 67 -5.02 12.97 -0.41
CA LEU A 67 -4.72 12.03 0.68
C LEU A 67 -3.23 12.02 1.02
N ALA A 68 -2.35 12.17 0.00
CA ALA A 68 -0.92 12.33 0.18
C ALA A 68 -0.34 13.26 -0.89
N LEU A 69 0.46 14.24 -0.46
CA LEU A 69 1.03 15.29 -1.30
C LEU A 69 2.54 15.36 -1.15
N SER A 70 3.24 15.57 -2.26
CA SER A 70 4.61 16.06 -2.24
C SER A 70 4.60 17.58 -2.18
N VAL A 71 5.12 18.14 -1.10
CA VAL A 71 5.24 19.59 -0.91
C VAL A 71 6.71 20.00 -0.96
N SER A 72 6.99 21.07 -1.70
CA SER A 72 8.31 21.70 -1.70
C SER A 72 8.57 22.31 -0.33
N SER A 73 9.78 22.07 0.19
CA SER A 73 10.25 22.54 1.48
C SER A 73 11.74 22.82 1.37
N TRP A 74 12.31 23.49 2.35
CA TRP A 74 13.72 23.86 2.37
C TRP A 74 14.36 23.29 3.62
N ARG A 75 15.45 22.54 3.45
CA ARG A 75 16.29 22.10 4.55
C ARG A 75 17.38 23.14 4.75
N VAL A 76 17.38 23.76 5.92
CA VAL A 76 18.41 24.71 6.34
C VAL A 76 19.36 23.98 7.27
N GLY A 77 20.64 23.94 6.88
CA GLY A 77 21.72 23.33 7.64
C GLY A 77 22.89 24.28 7.81
N VAL A 78 23.80 23.92 8.71
CA VAL A 78 25.01 24.68 9.02
C VAL A 78 26.22 23.76 8.85
N ALA A 79 27.15 24.15 7.98
CA ALA A 79 28.46 23.52 7.87
C ALA A 79 29.33 23.98 9.04
N THR A 80 29.48 23.13 10.04
CA THR A 80 30.17 23.46 11.30
C THR A 80 31.65 23.79 11.09
N SER A 81 32.27 23.19 10.08
CA SER A 81 33.64 23.45 9.64
C SER A 81 33.86 24.86 9.07
N LEU A 82 32.80 25.54 8.63
CA LEU A 82 32.86 26.85 7.98
C LEU A 82 32.35 28.00 8.88
N LEU A 83 31.91 27.69 10.11
CA LEU A 83 31.37 28.68 11.06
C LEU A 83 32.43 29.69 11.52
N GLY A 84 33.62 29.22 11.92
CA GLY A 84 34.66 30.07 12.51
C GLY A 84 34.12 30.97 13.63
N ASP A 85 34.56 32.23 13.65
CA ASP A 85 34.14 33.26 14.61
C ASP A 85 32.75 33.86 14.31
N ASP A 86 32.11 33.52 13.18
CA ASP A 86 30.82 34.09 12.77
C ASP A 86 29.61 33.37 13.42
N THR A 87 29.84 32.54 14.44
CA THR A 87 28.81 31.72 15.09
C THR A 87 27.61 32.55 15.55
N ASP A 88 27.84 33.68 16.22
CA ASP A 88 26.74 34.51 16.75
C ASP A 88 25.93 35.17 15.61
N LYS A 89 26.60 35.63 14.55
CA LYS A 89 25.93 36.22 13.37
C LYS A 89 25.07 35.20 12.63
N VAL A 90 25.58 33.98 12.45
CA VAL A 90 24.85 32.88 11.82
C VAL A 90 23.64 32.50 12.67
N VAL A 91 23.81 32.39 13.99
CA VAL A 91 22.72 32.08 14.91
C VAL A 91 21.64 33.16 14.89
N ASP A 92 22.00 34.44 14.90
CA ASP A 92 21.04 35.54 14.86
C ASP A 92 20.24 35.57 13.56
N LEU A 93 20.91 35.35 12.42
CA LEU A 93 20.26 35.23 11.12
C LEU A 93 19.28 34.04 11.09
N LEU A 94 19.72 32.87 11.55
CA LEU A 94 18.89 31.67 11.63
C LEU A 94 17.73 31.86 12.60
N ALA A 95 17.95 32.50 13.75
CA ALA A 95 16.90 32.77 14.73
C ALA A 95 15.80 33.66 14.15
N LYS A 96 16.20 34.70 13.40
CA LYS A 96 15.26 35.62 12.73
C LYS A 96 14.48 34.93 11.61
N VAL A 97 15.16 34.22 10.71
CA VAL A 97 14.52 33.61 9.53
C VAL A 97 13.72 32.35 9.89
N LEU A 98 14.20 31.55 10.85
CA LEU A 98 13.54 30.31 11.23
C LEU A 98 12.54 30.49 12.38
N GLU A 99 12.44 31.70 12.95
CA GLU A 99 11.63 32.01 14.13
C GLU A 99 11.94 31.09 15.34
N ARG A 100 13.22 30.76 15.51
CA ARG A 100 13.70 29.88 16.58
C ARG A 100 14.49 30.66 17.62
N LYS A 101 14.44 30.20 18.88
CA LYS A 101 15.23 30.81 19.97
C LYS A 101 16.73 30.61 19.71
N PRO A 102 17.56 31.68 19.76
CA PRO A 102 19.01 31.58 19.55
C PRO A 102 19.69 30.52 20.42
N ARG A 103 19.27 30.41 21.70
CA ARG A 103 19.82 29.44 22.66
C ARG A 103 19.65 27.99 22.21
N ASP A 104 18.55 27.65 21.55
CA ASP A 104 18.29 26.28 21.09
C ASP A 104 19.12 25.96 19.85
N LEU A 105 19.28 26.93 18.95
CA LEU A 105 20.14 26.82 17.76
C LEU A 105 21.61 26.63 18.15
N VAL A 106 22.15 27.45 19.06
CA VAL A 106 23.54 27.30 19.57
C VAL A 106 23.74 25.91 20.17
N ARG A 107 22.79 25.44 20.98
CA ARG A 107 22.88 24.12 21.61
C ARG A 107 22.87 23.00 20.57
N GLN A 108 22.03 23.09 19.56
CA GLN A 108 21.94 22.10 18.48
C GLN A 108 23.23 22.09 17.64
N ILE A 109 23.75 23.25 17.27
CA ILE A 109 24.96 23.38 16.47
C ILE A 109 26.19 22.87 17.23
N ARG A 110 26.35 23.24 18.51
CA ARG A 110 27.51 22.81 19.33
C ARG A 110 27.50 21.32 19.69
N ARG A 111 26.32 20.68 19.72
CA ARG A 111 26.20 19.23 19.98
C ARG A 111 26.40 18.38 18.73
N ALA A 112 26.51 18.99 17.56
CA ALA A 112 26.73 18.25 16.33
C ALA A 112 28.17 17.72 16.30
N GLU A 113 28.32 16.41 16.17
CA GLU A 113 29.64 15.76 16.04
C GLU A 113 30.14 15.73 14.58
N GLY A 114 29.29 16.13 13.63
CA GLY A 114 29.59 16.13 12.19
C GLY A 114 29.97 17.51 11.63
N ALA A 115 30.54 17.49 10.42
CA ALA A 115 30.89 18.70 9.64
C ALA A 115 29.67 19.50 9.16
N HIS A 116 28.46 18.96 9.33
CA HIS A 116 27.19 19.58 8.95
C HIS A 116 26.10 19.22 9.96
N VAL A 117 25.23 20.18 10.26
CA VAL A 117 24.08 20.01 11.14
C VAL A 117 22.83 20.62 10.50
N VAL A 118 21.78 19.81 10.36
CA VAL A 118 20.47 20.33 9.94
C VAL A 118 19.83 21.06 11.11
N VAL A 119 19.47 22.33 10.90
CA VAL A 119 18.86 23.18 11.94
C VAL A 119 17.35 23.33 11.75
N ALA A 120 16.82 23.23 10.54
CA ALA A 120 15.38 23.26 10.30
C ALA A 120 14.98 22.66 8.94
N ALA A 121 13.69 22.29 8.85
CA ALA A 121 12.98 22.14 7.59
C ALA A 121 11.83 23.17 7.57
N ARG A 122 11.73 23.99 6.51
CA ARG A 122 10.76 25.09 6.38
C ARG A 122 10.01 24.92 5.06
N GLU A 123 8.68 24.80 5.12
CA GLU A 123 7.83 24.66 3.92
C GLU A 123 7.89 25.90 3.02
N VAL A 124 8.01 27.08 3.61
CA VAL A 124 8.08 28.35 2.87
C VAL A 124 9.26 29.17 3.38
N LEU A 125 10.16 29.51 2.45
CA LEU A 125 11.15 30.58 2.58
C LEU A 125 10.93 31.54 1.42
N SER A 126 10.83 32.84 1.72
CA SER A 126 10.82 33.88 0.71
C SER A 126 12.15 33.92 -0.04
N ARG A 127 12.13 34.51 -1.25
CA ARG A 127 13.36 34.70 -2.05
C ARG A 127 14.42 35.46 -1.27
N ASP A 128 14.02 36.48 -0.52
CA ASP A 128 14.93 37.33 0.25
C ASP A 128 15.54 36.59 1.44
N GLU A 129 14.75 35.79 2.17
CA GLU A 129 15.26 34.92 3.24
C GLU A 129 16.24 33.89 2.69
N MET A 130 15.93 33.28 1.54
CA MET A 130 16.81 32.32 0.89
C MET A 130 18.12 32.96 0.43
N MET A 131 18.07 34.16 -0.14
CA MET A 131 19.28 34.92 -0.50
C MET A 131 20.09 35.29 0.73
N ALA A 132 19.45 35.75 1.81
CA ALA A 132 20.13 36.09 3.05
C ALA A 132 20.83 34.87 3.68
N LEU A 133 20.17 33.72 3.71
CA LEU A 133 20.75 32.47 4.19
C LEU A 133 21.92 32.02 3.29
N ARG A 134 21.74 32.01 1.96
CA ARG A 134 22.77 31.56 1.01
C ARG A 134 23.97 32.52 0.89
N ALA A 135 23.83 33.78 1.33
CA ALA A 135 24.93 34.72 1.36
C ALA A 135 26.04 34.32 2.35
N HIS A 136 25.71 33.52 3.37
CA HIS A 136 26.68 33.03 4.34
C HIS A 136 27.20 31.65 3.97
N LYS A 137 28.50 31.52 3.71
CA LYS A 137 29.18 30.26 3.30
C LYS A 137 28.95 29.06 4.24
N ALA A 138 28.70 29.32 5.52
CA ALA A 138 28.46 28.28 6.52
C ALA A 138 27.00 27.80 6.54
N ILE A 139 26.07 28.49 5.88
CA ILE A 139 24.65 28.11 5.83
C ILE A 139 24.39 27.40 4.51
N THR A 140 23.74 26.25 4.60
CA THR A 140 23.30 25.45 3.48
C THR A 140 21.78 25.51 3.40
N VAL A 141 21.24 25.75 2.20
CA VAL A 141 19.80 25.73 1.93
C VAL A 141 19.56 24.76 0.80
N GLU A 142 19.18 23.55 1.17
CA GLU A 142 18.89 22.44 0.28
C GLU A 142 17.40 22.41 -0.04
N ASP A 143 17.09 22.13 -1.30
CA ASP A 143 15.72 21.89 -1.72
C ASP A 143 15.29 20.51 -1.20
N LEU A 144 14.18 20.47 -0.47
CA LEU A 144 13.62 19.26 0.13
C LEU A 144 12.21 19.04 -0.41
N ARG A 145 11.81 17.78 -0.55
CA ARG A 145 10.41 17.42 -0.81
C ARG A 145 9.89 16.68 0.41
N LEU A 146 8.92 17.28 1.10
CA LEU A 146 8.26 16.63 2.22
C LEU A 146 7.02 15.90 1.72
N ARG A 147 6.76 14.74 2.32
CA ARG A 147 5.50 14.03 2.11
C ARG A 147 4.49 14.45 3.16
N ALA A 148 3.45 15.15 2.73
CA ALA A 148 2.37 15.68 3.57
C ALA A 148 1.09 14.84 3.42
N TYR A 149 0.37 14.68 4.52
CA TYR A 149 -0.89 13.94 4.60
C TYR A 149 -1.94 14.86 5.22
N PRO A 150 -2.80 15.52 4.40
CA PRO A 150 -3.67 16.60 4.89
C PRO A 150 -4.65 16.18 5.99
N PHE A 151 -5.10 14.92 5.98
CA PHE A 151 -6.10 14.38 6.89
C PHE A 151 -5.48 13.45 7.94
N ASP A 152 -4.43 13.87 8.63
CA ASP A 152 -3.64 13.04 9.58
C ASP A 152 -4.47 11.96 10.29
N GLY A 153 -4.17 10.69 9.99
CA GLY A 153 -4.86 9.51 10.53
C GLY A 153 -5.92 8.89 9.61
N LEU A 154 -6.62 9.68 8.81
CA LEU A 154 -7.68 9.21 7.91
C LEU A 154 -7.10 8.35 6.78
N ALA A 155 -7.65 7.15 6.62
CA ALA A 155 -7.15 6.13 5.69
C ALA A 155 -5.65 5.82 5.86
N ALA A 156 -5.03 6.15 7.00
CA ALA A 156 -3.58 6.10 7.13
C ALA A 156 -3.05 4.67 6.96
N SER A 157 -3.73 3.65 7.49
CA SER A 157 -3.32 2.24 7.28
C SER A 157 -3.49 1.78 5.83
N LEU A 158 -4.38 2.40 5.06
CA LEU A 158 -4.55 2.17 3.62
C LEU A 158 -3.48 2.91 2.82
N VAL A 159 -3.44 4.23 2.91
CA VAL A 159 -2.50 5.09 2.17
C VAL A 159 -1.06 4.75 2.55
N GLY A 160 -0.81 4.52 3.84
CA GLY A 160 0.50 4.32 4.42
C GLY A 160 1.19 5.65 4.73
N PHE A 161 2.47 5.57 5.04
CA PHE A 161 3.35 6.73 5.09
C PHE A 161 4.59 6.49 4.23
N TYR A 162 5.34 7.56 3.98
CA TYR A 162 6.61 7.56 3.27
C TYR A 162 7.54 8.56 3.95
N ARG A 163 8.79 8.14 4.14
CA ARG A 163 9.86 8.96 4.70
C ARG A 163 11.15 8.64 3.98
N GLU A 164 11.80 9.67 3.45
CA GLU A 164 13.18 9.58 2.98
C GLU A 164 14.11 9.34 4.18
N ASP A 165 15.01 8.37 4.04
CA ASP A 165 15.94 7.98 5.09
C ASP A 165 17.33 7.72 4.48
N PRO A 166 18.43 8.28 5.04
CA PRO A 166 19.78 8.06 4.52
C PRO A 166 20.19 6.59 4.45
N GLN A 167 19.59 5.72 5.28
CA GLN A 167 19.84 4.27 5.26
C GLN A 167 18.88 3.50 4.34
N GLY A 168 17.88 4.17 3.76
CA GLY A 168 16.90 3.59 2.83
C GLY A 168 15.46 3.99 3.18
N ASP A 169 14.75 4.55 2.20
CA ASP A 169 13.38 5.05 2.37
C ASP A 169 12.45 4.06 3.09
N VAL A 170 11.65 4.60 4.00
CA VAL A 170 10.62 3.84 4.72
C VAL A 170 9.27 4.15 4.11
N ALA A 171 8.55 3.10 3.68
CA ALA A 171 7.20 3.23 3.14
C ALA A 171 6.28 2.10 3.62
N THR A 172 5.00 2.37 3.77
CA THR A 172 3.96 1.37 4.13
C THR A 172 2.71 1.53 3.25
N GLY A 173 1.72 0.64 3.38
CA GLY A 173 0.45 0.74 2.66
C GLY A 173 0.60 0.92 1.14
N LEU A 174 -0.22 1.79 0.55
CA LEU A 174 -0.16 2.13 -0.87
C LEU A 174 1.12 2.89 -1.25
N GLU A 175 1.69 3.69 -0.35
CA GLU A 175 2.98 4.35 -0.57
C GLU A 175 4.08 3.32 -0.91
N TYR A 176 4.09 2.18 -0.22
CA TYR A 176 5.01 1.08 -0.54
C TYR A 176 4.55 0.26 -1.75
N GLY A 177 3.28 -0.16 -1.77
CA GLY A 177 2.72 -1.05 -2.79
C GLY A 177 2.74 -0.48 -4.20
N LEU A 178 2.76 0.85 -4.33
CA LEU A 178 2.70 1.57 -5.60
C LEU A 178 3.92 2.46 -5.85
N ARG A 179 5.04 2.21 -5.14
CA ARG A 179 6.28 3.00 -5.28
C ARG A 179 6.81 3.11 -6.72
N GLU A 180 6.62 2.09 -7.55
CA GLU A 180 7.08 2.11 -8.94
C GLU A 180 6.34 3.16 -9.79
N ILE A 181 5.09 3.48 -9.40
CA ILE A 181 4.30 4.54 -10.02
C ILE A 181 4.64 5.89 -9.37
N LEU A 182 4.84 5.89 -8.04
CA LEU A 182 4.99 7.09 -7.23
C LEU A 182 6.40 7.70 -7.23
N ASN A 183 7.49 6.93 -7.30
CA ASN A 183 8.87 7.42 -7.09
C ASN A 183 9.38 8.34 -8.21
N GLY A 184 8.87 8.19 -9.44
CA GLY A 184 9.49 8.85 -10.59
C GLY A 184 10.89 8.32 -10.90
N LYS A 185 11.67 9.06 -11.69
CA LYS A 185 13.06 8.75 -12.06
C LYS A 185 13.96 9.95 -11.83
N MET A 186 15.11 9.71 -11.20
CA MET A 186 16.15 10.70 -10.97
C MET A 186 16.63 11.33 -12.28
N GLY A 187 16.82 12.65 -12.24
CA GLY A 187 17.57 13.39 -13.24
C GLY A 187 19.02 13.59 -12.81
N ARG A 188 19.82 14.18 -13.68
CA ARG A 188 21.25 14.43 -13.44
C ARG A 188 21.65 15.73 -14.10
N ALA A 189 22.30 16.62 -13.37
CA ALA A 189 23.02 17.75 -13.92
C ALA A 189 24.52 17.48 -13.80
N ARG A 190 25.21 17.42 -14.94
CA ARG A 190 26.67 17.30 -14.99
C ARG A 190 27.27 18.68 -15.16
N LEU A 191 28.01 19.13 -14.15
CA LEU A 191 28.78 20.37 -14.19
C LEU A 191 30.20 20.07 -14.61
N ILE A 192 30.57 20.43 -15.84
CA ILE A 192 31.94 20.29 -16.34
C ILE A 192 32.72 21.53 -15.92
N THR A 193 33.73 21.35 -15.08
CA THR A 193 34.54 22.44 -14.51
C THR A 193 35.87 22.51 -15.25
N THR A 194 36.05 23.53 -16.08
CA THR A 194 37.31 23.73 -16.80
C THR A 194 38.33 24.45 -15.90
N GLY A 195 39.01 23.68 -15.04
CA GLY A 195 40.25 24.12 -14.38
C GLY A 195 40.35 23.89 -12.87
N LYS A 196 41.59 23.88 -12.36
CA LYS A 196 41.96 23.65 -10.95
C LYS A 196 41.39 24.65 -9.93
N THR A 197 40.74 25.73 -10.39
CA THR A 197 40.24 26.83 -9.54
C THR A 197 38.72 26.86 -9.37
N GLY A 198 37.97 25.94 -9.98
CA GLY A 198 36.52 25.78 -9.75
C GLY A 198 35.64 26.97 -10.18
N ARG A 199 36.17 27.91 -10.98
CA ARG A 199 35.52 29.20 -11.27
C ARG A 199 34.93 29.35 -12.68
N ASP A 200 35.29 28.49 -13.62
CA ASP A 200 34.58 28.38 -14.91
C ASP A 200 33.62 27.19 -14.83
N LEU A 201 32.36 27.49 -14.53
CA LEU A 201 31.26 26.56 -14.80
C LEU A 201 31.19 26.45 -16.33
N GLY A 202 31.76 25.38 -16.89
CA GLY A 202 31.69 25.09 -18.32
C GLY A 202 30.27 24.70 -18.74
N GLN A 203 30.17 23.84 -19.74
CA GLN A 203 28.88 23.32 -20.22
C GLN A 203 28.18 22.50 -19.12
N VAL A 204 26.93 22.85 -18.80
CA VAL A 204 26.07 22.07 -17.90
C VAL A 204 25.16 21.19 -18.76
N GLU A 205 25.35 19.88 -18.69
CA GLU A 205 24.42 18.93 -19.30
C GLU A 205 23.35 18.54 -18.28
N VAL A 206 22.09 18.85 -18.58
CA VAL A 206 20.96 18.57 -17.67
C VAL A 206 20.04 17.51 -18.28
N GLU A 207 20.01 16.35 -17.65
CA GLU A 207 18.95 15.37 -17.80
C GLU A 207 17.87 15.64 -16.75
N ALA A 208 16.71 16.14 -17.18
CA ALA A 208 15.61 16.46 -16.27
C ALA A 208 15.06 15.20 -15.57
N ALA A 209 14.77 15.33 -14.27
CA ALA A 209 14.08 14.29 -13.52
C ALA A 209 12.67 14.06 -14.09
N ARG A 210 12.20 12.81 -14.00
CA ARG A 210 10.80 12.48 -14.34
C ARG A 210 10.04 12.30 -13.06
N HIS A 211 9.16 13.23 -12.74
CA HIS A 211 8.29 13.12 -11.58
C HIS A 211 7.44 11.84 -11.63
N GLY A 212 7.11 11.31 -10.45
CA GLY A 212 6.19 10.21 -10.27
C GLY A 212 4.78 10.56 -10.73
N LYS A 213 4.00 9.53 -11.02
CA LYS A 213 2.61 9.68 -11.44
C LYS A 213 1.70 9.73 -10.22
N SER A 214 0.71 10.60 -10.26
CA SER A 214 -0.33 10.70 -9.24
C SER A 214 -1.38 9.61 -9.43
N LEU A 215 -2.01 9.21 -8.33
CA LEU A 215 -3.06 8.20 -8.27
C LEU A 215 -4.38 8.82 -7.84
N VAL A 216 -5.46 8.45 -8.52
CA VAL A 216 -6.82 8.72 -8.07
C VAL A 216 -7.42 7.39 -7.63
N LEU A 217 -7.77 7.29 -6.36
CA LEU A 217 -8.36 6.09 -5.78
C LEU A 217 -9.87 6.04 -6.05
N THR A 218 -10.47 4.87 -5.85
CA THR A 218 -11.93 4.70 -5.76
C THR A 218 -12.50 5.13 -4.42
N LEU A 219 -11.61 5.34 -3.43
CA LEU A 219 -11.93 5.71 -2.07
C LEU A 219 -12.79 6.97 -2.02
N ASP A 220 -13.81 6.95 -1.18
CA ASP A 220 -14.58 8.12 -0.79
C ASP A 220 -14.17 8.53 0.63
N THR A 221 -13.56 9.72 0.74
CA THR A 221 -13.01 10.20 2.01
C THR A 221 -14.09 10.39 3.09
N ASP A 222 -15.32 10.75 2.72
CA ASP A 222 -16.41 10.96 3.69
C ASP A 222 -16.91 9.61 4.21
N LEU A 223 -17.10 8.63 3.31
CA LEU A 223 -17.45 7.26 3.73
C LEU A 223 -16.35 6.63 4.57
N GLN A 224 -15.08 6.87 4.23
CA GLN A 224 -13.95 6.39 5.03
C GLN A 224 -13.98 6.95 6.45
N ASP A 225 -14.16 8.25 6.61
CA ASP A 225 -14.22 8.91 7.91
C ASP A 225 -15.38 8.37 8.76
N ILE A 226 -16.57 8.24 8.17
CA ILE A 226 -17.73 7.61 8.82
C ILE A 226 -17.38 6.19 9.30
N CYS A 227 -16.74 5.38 8.44
CA CYS A 227 -16.36 4.01 8.80
C CYS A 227 -15.33 3.97 9.94
N GLU A 228 -14.30 4.83 9.92
CA GLU A 228 -13.29 4.89 10.97
C GLU A 228 -13.87 5.37 12.31
N GLN A 229 -14.74 6.38 12.30
CA GLN A 229 -15.41 6.86 13.51
C GLN A 229 -16.33 5.80 14.12
N ARG A 230 -17.12 5.11 13.29
CA ARG A 230 -17.99 4.02 13.74
C ARG A 230 -17.18 2.85 14.28
N LEU A 231 -16.12 2.44 13.58
CA LEU A 231 -15.24 1.38 14.02
C LEU A 231 -14.57 1.71 15.36
N ARG A 232 -14.06 2.94 15.52
CA ARG A 232 -13.46 3.40 16.78
C ARG A 232 -14.45 3.33 17.94
N ARG A 233 -15.69 3.80 17.72
CA ARG A 233 -16.75 3.72 18.75
C ARG A 233 -17.05 2.26 19.11
N SER A 234 -17.28 1.40 18.12
CA SER A 234 -17.60 -0.01 18.37
C SER A 234 -16.48 -0.75 19.10
N VAL A 235 -15.21 -0.47 18.76
CA VAL A 235 -14.07 -1.06 19.48
C VAL A 235 -14.01 -0.58 20.92
N ALA A 236 -14.25 0.71 21.18
CA ALA A 236 -14.26 1.26 22.54
C ALA A 236 -15.41 0.69 23.39
N GLU A 237 -16.60 0.51 22.80
CA GLU A 237 -17.78 -0.04 23.49
C GLU A 237 -17.64 -1.53 23.81
N THR A 238 -16.99 -2.29 22.92
CA THR A 238 -16.85 -3.76 23.06
C THR A 238 -15.56 -4.19 23.73
N GLY A 239 -14.56 -3.31 23.83
CA GLY A 239 -13.22 -3.67 24.30
C GLY A 239 -12.44 -4.57 23.33
N ALA A 240 -12.81 -4.60 22.05
CA ALA A 240 -12.17 -5.44 21.04
C ALA A 240 -10.69 -5.09 20.81
N GLU A 241 -9.84 -6.09 20.56
CA GLU A 241 -8.40 -5.89 20.26
C GLU A 241 -8.16 -5.27 18.86
N GLY A 242 -9.15 -5.37 17.97
CA GLY A 242 -9.02 -5.02 16.56
C GLY A 242 -10.36 -5.05 15.86
N GLY A 243 -10.42 -4.47 14.67
CA GLY A 243 -11.60 -4.53 13.83
C GLY A 243 -11.34 -3.95 12.45
N SER A 244 -12.28 -4.14 11.54
CA SER A 244 -12.19 -3.66 10.17
C SER A 244 -13.58 -3.42 9.60
N VAL A 245 -13.71 -2.38 8.77
CA VAL A 245 -14.93 -2.09 8.01
C VAL A 245 -14.53 -1.90 6.56
N LEU A 246 -15.23 -2.59 5.66
CA LEU A 246 -15.01 -2.51 4.22
C LEU A 246 -16.33 -2.14 3.54
N VAL A 247 -16.28 -1.13 2.67
CA VAL A 247 -17.41 -0.71 1.84
C VAL A 247 -17.00 -0.88 0.38
N LEU A 248 -17.79 -1.67 -0.35
CA LEU A 248 -17.56 -2.00 -1.75
C LEU A 248 -18.76 -1.58 -2.59
N ASP A 249 -18.52 -1.16 -3.83
CA ASP A 249 -19.56 -1.08 -4.84
C ASP A 249 -19.71 -2.46 -5.51
N PRO A 250 -20.88 -3.13 -5.37
CA PRO A 250 -21.05 -4.47 -5.89
C PRO A 250 -21.06 -4.51 -7.43
N SER A 251 -21.37 -3.41 -8.11
CA SER A 251 -21.45 -3.35 -9.57
C SER A 251 -20.10 -3.18 -10.25
N THR A 252 -19.08 -2.73 -9.51
CA THR A 252 -17.77 -2.38 -10.09
C THR A 252 -16.58 -3.06 -9.41
N GLY A 253 -16.76 -3.54 -8.17
CA GLY A 253 -15.66 -3.99 -7.32
C GLY A 253 -14.85 -2.83 -6.73
N ASP A 254 -15.33 -1.59 -6.85
CA ASP A 254 -14.65 -0.41 -6.31
C ASP A 254 -14.61 -0.47 -4.77
N ILE A 255 -13.43 -0.20 -4.20
CA ILE A 255 -13.26 -0.06 -2.75
C ILE A 255 -13.56 1.39 -2.38
N LEU A 256 -14.69 1.61 -1.71
CA LEU A 256 -15.17 2.94 -1.33
C LEU A 256 -14.66 3.37 0.05
N ALA A 257 -14.51 2.41 0.98
CA ALA A 257 -13.87 2.61 2.27
C ALA A 257 -13.23 1.31 2.75
N ALA A 258 -12.09 1.39 3.43
CA ALA A 258 -11.37 0.28 4.04
C ALA A 258 -10.78 0.72 5.39
N ALA A 259 -11.62 0.88 6.41
CA ALA A 259 -11.21 1.26 7.76
C ALA A 259 -10.65 0.04 8.53
N SER A 260 -9.63 0.28 9.35
CA SER A 260 -8.93 -0.77 10.11
C SER A 260 -8.52 -0.24 11.47
N TRP A 261 -8.71 -1.05 12.53
CA TRP A 261 -8.30 -0.74 13.90
C TRP A 261 -7.23 -1.74 14.39
N PRO A 262 -6.16 -1.29 15.08
CA PRO A 262 -5.89 0.08 15.54
C PRO A 262 -5.67 1.08 14.40
N LEU A 263 -6.12 2.33 14.61
CA LEU A 263 -5.81 3.43 13.69
C LEU A 263 -4.34 3.77 13.79
N MET A 264 -3.75 4.16 12.66
CA MET A 264 -2.41 4.71 12.60
C MET A 264 -2.52 6.22 12.44
N THR A 265 -1.81 7.02 13.23
CA THR A 265 -1.54 8.41 12.85
C THR A 265 -0.25 8.49 12.04
N THR A 266 -0.08 9.54 11.23
CA THR A 266 1.15 9.71 10.43
C THR A 266 2.37 9.98 11.31
N ARG A 267 2.14 10.48 12.53
CA ARG A 267 3.16 10.63 13.57
C ARG A 267 3.58 9.30 14.17
N GLU A 268 2.63 8.43 14.49
CA GLU A 268 2.90 7.08 15.02
C GLU A 268 3.51 6.16 13.96
N GLY A 269 3.15 6.32 12.68
CA GLY A 269 3.77 5.59 11.58
C GLY A 269 5.31 5.65 11.61
N ARG A 270 5.89 6.75 12.09
CA ARG A 270 7.35 6.95 12.19
C ARG A 270 8.05 6.04 13.21
N HIS A 271 7.32 5.55 14.22
CA HIS A 271 7.88 4.85 15.39
C HIS A 271 7.03 3.64 15.88
N GLY A 272 5.98 3.28 15.15
CA GLY A 272 4.97 2.32 15.58
C GLY A 272 5.37 0.86 15.41
N ASP A 273 4.65 -0.01 16.12
CA ASP A 273 4.67 -1.46 15.90
C ASP A 273 4.14 -1.79 14.49
N GLY A 274 4.76 -2.74 13.78
CA GLY A 274 4.34 -3.15 12.44
C GLY A 274 2.86 -3.58 12.33
N ARG A 275 2.20 -3.87 13.45
CA ARG A 275 0.75 -4.15 13.51
C ARG A 275 -0.13 -2.94 13.13
N ILE A 276 0.26 -1.70 13.48
CA ILE A 276 -0.55 -0.51 13.16
C ILE A 276 -0.43 -0.13 11.67
N TRP A 277 0.59 -0.63 10.98
CA TRP A 277 0.85 -0.32 9.56
C TRP A 277 0.01 -1.16 8.59
N GLN A 278 -0.68 -2.19 9.08
CA GLN A 278 -1.45 -3.10 8.24
C GLN A 278 -2.93 -2.74 8.22
N ASN A 279 -3.50 -2.71 7.02
CA ASN A 279 -4.95 -2.67 6.87
C ASN A 279 -5.52 -4.09 6.91
N ARG A 280 -6.22 -4.41 8.00
CA ARG A 280 -6.75 -5.75 8.27
C ARG A 280 -7.73 -6.25 7.20
N ASN A 281 -8.34 -5.35 6.42
CA ASN A 281 -9.20 -5.73 5.30
C ASN A 281 -8.48 -6.57 4.23
N PHE A 282 -7.15 -6.44 4.12
CA PHE A 282 -6.35 -7.11 3.11
C PHE A 282 -5.38 -8.16 3.67
N THR A 283 -4.89 -7.95 4.89
CA THR A 283 -3.79 -8.77 5.45
C THR A 283 -4.28 -9.82 6.46
N THR A 284 -5.35 -9.53 7.19
CA THR A 284 -5.83 -10.43 8.25
C THR A 284 -6.77 -11.48 7.70
N ILE A 285 -6.53 -12.73 8.07
CA ILE A 285 -7.41 -13.85 7.79
C ILE A 285 -8.12 -14.31 9.05
N TYR A 286 -9.36 -14.73 8.91
CA TYR A 286 -10.19 -15.27 9.99
C TYR A 286 -11.19 -16.26 9.44
N GLU A 287 -11.72 -17.12 10.31
CA GLU A 287 -12.84 -17.99 9.94
C GLU A 287 -14.12 -17.14 9.85
N PRO A 288 -14.83 -17.12 8.70
CA PRO A 288 -15.99 -16.26 8.48
C PRO A 288 -17.25 -16.72 9.22
N GLY A 289 -17.27 -17.94 9.77
CA GLY A 289 -18.42 -18.50 10.45
C GLY A 289 -19.70 -18.41 9.63
N SER A 290 -20.80 -18.05 10.28
CA SER A 290 -22.14 -18.07 9.66
C SER A 290 -22.32 -17.20 8.42
N VAL A 291 -21.48 -16.19 8.16
CA VAL A 291 -21.53 -15.42 6.90
C VAL A 291 -21.25 -16.34 5.70
N PHE A 292 -20.41 -17.36 5.89
CA PHE A 292 -20.03 -18.31 4.85
C PHE A 292 -21.21 -19.14 4.32
N LYS A 293 -22.29 -19.28 5.11
CA LYS A 293 -23.51 -19.99 4.71
C LYS A 293 -24.18 -19.38 3.48
N ILE A 294 -23.90 -18.12 3.14
CA ILE A 294 -24.32 -17.51 1.86
C ILE A 294 -23.80 -18.36 0.69
N PHE A 295 -22.51 -18.73 0.71
CA PHE A 295 -21.86 -19.46 -0.38
C PHE A 295 -22.16 -20.95 -0.31
N THR A 296 -22.30 -21.51 0.89
CA THR A 296 -22.83 -22.87 1.08
C THR A 296 -24.23 -22.99 0.50
N ALA A 297 -25.13 -22.05 0.80
CA ALA A 297 -26.47 -22.01 0.25
C ALA A 297 -26.46 -21.89 -1.28
N ALA A 298 -25.60 -21.03 -1.83
CA ALA A 298 -25.44 -20.88 -3.27
C ALA A 298 -25.06 -22.22 -3.93
N SER A 299 -24.08 -22.94 -3.39
CA SER A 299 -23.64 -24.23 -3.95
C SER A 299 -24.71 -25.31 -3.82
N LEU A 300 -25.36 -25.41 -2.64
CA LEU A 300 -26.44 -26.36 -2.40
C LEU A 300 -27.61 -26.19 -3.38
N LEU A 301 -28.09 -24.95 -3.56
CA LEU A 301 -29.19 -24.64 -4.46
C LEU A 301 -28.80 -24.80 -5.92
N ARG A 302 -27.58 -24.38 -6.31
CA ARG A 302 -27.09 -24.49 -7.69
C ARG A 302 -27.03 -25.93 -8.17
N HIS A 303 -26.60 -26.85 -7.31
CA HIS A 303 -26.46 -28.26 -7.63
C HIS A 303 -27.72 -29.07 -7.34
N GLY A 304 -28.83 -28.43 -6.91
CA GLY A 304 -30.07 -29.13 -6.56
C GLY A 304 -29.93 -30.07 -5.35
N ALA A 305 -28.88 -29.88 -4.54
CA ALA A 305 -28.64 -30.67 -3.33
C ALA A 305 -29.66 -30.37 -2.23
N VAL A 306 -30.27 -29.18 -2.31
CA VAL A 306 -31.49 -28.80 -1.58
C VAL A 306 -32.39 -27.96 -2.48
N ASP A 307 -33.68 -27.90 -2.14
CA ASP A 307 -34.61 -26.89 -2.64
C ASP A 307 -35.15 -26.04 -1.46
N THR A 308 -36.07 -25.12 -1.73
CA THR A 308 -36.61 -24.21 -0.70
C THR A 308 -37.59 -24.86 0.28
N VAL A 309 -38.12 -26.05 -0.06
CA VAL A 309 -39.13 -26.76 0.73
C VAL A 309 -38.55 -27.96 1.49
N MET A 310 -37.36 -28.43 1.13
CA MET A 310 -36.66 -29.53 1.78
C MET A 310 -36.42 -29.21 3.26
N VAL A 311 -36.85 -30.14 4.11
CA VAL A 311 -36.85 -30.01 5.56
C VAL A 311 -35.80 -30.92 6.17
N PHE A 312 -35.04 -30.41 7.13
CA PHE A 312 -34.17 -31.20 7.99
C PHE A 312 -34.56 -31.07 9.47
N ASP A 313 -34.42 -32.15 10.22
CA ASP A 313 -34.51 -32.15 11.67
C ASP A 313 -33.28 -31.43 12.27
N CYS A 314 -33.53 -30.30 12.93
CA CYS A 314 -32.50 -29.46 13.54
C CYS A 314 -32.50 -29.53 15.07
N THR A 315 -33.12 -30.59 15.65
CA THR A 315 -33.21 -30.79 17.11
C THR A 315 -31.95 -31.45 17.68
N ASN A 316 -31.37 -32.39 16.93
CA ASN A 316 -30.22 -33.19 17.34
C ASN A 316 -28.92 -32.69 16.70
N SER A 317 -27.94 -32.38 17.54
CA SER A 317 -26.60 -31.95 17.15
C SER A 317 -25.73 -33.08 16.58
N ASP A 318 -26.08 -34.34 16.81
CA ASP A 318 -25.46 -35.48 16.12
C ASP A 318 -26.00 -35.57 14.69
N ILE A 319 -25.12 -35.33 13.72
CA ILE A 319 -25.44 -35.36 12.29
C ILE A 319 -25.02 -36.67 11.61
N GLY A 320 -24.57 -37.67 12.38
CA GLY A 320 -24.09 -38.96 11.90
C GLY A 320 -22.56 -39.11 11.95
N ASP A 321 -22.08 -40.34 11.83
CA ASP A 321 -20.65 -40.70 11.78
C ASP A 321 -19.79 -40.18 12.95
N GLY A 322 -20.40 -40.00 14.12
CA GLY A 322 -19.73 -39.44 15.31
C GLY A 322 -19.41 -37.95 15.20
N ILE A 323 -20.03 -37.24 14.26
CA ILE A 323 -19.85 -35.80 14.05
C ILE A 323 -20.99 -35.07 14.76
N ARG A 324 -20.61 -34.14 15.65
CA ARG A 324 -21.54 -33.28 16.38
C ARG A 324 -21.35 -31.82 15.94
N ILE A 325 -22.44 -31.17 15.55
CA ILE A 325 -22.51 -29.76 15.17
C ILE A 325 -23.63 -29.11 15.97
N GLU A 326 -23.29 -28.04 16.70
CA GLU A 326 -24.24 -27.32 17.55
C GLU A 326 -24.64 -26.00 16.89
N ASN A 327 -25.88 -25.56 17.10
CA ASN A 327 -26.26 -24.19 16.74
C ASN A 327 -25.70 -23.22 17.80
N ASP A 328 -25.66 -21.94 17.44
CA ASP A 328 -25.27 -20.87 18.35
C ASP A 328 -26.07 -20.91 19.66
N ALA A 329 -25.40 -20.58 20.76
CA ALA A 329 -25.95 -20.62 22.13
C ALA A 329 -26.68 -21.92 22.53
N GLY A 330 -26.40 -23.06 21.87
CA GLY A 330 -27.06 -24.33 22.14
C GLY A 330 -28.52 -24.38 21.70
N HIS A 331 -28.97 -23.46 20.83
CA HIS A 331 -30.34 -23.45 20.34
C HIS A 331 -30.69 -24.75 19.62
N THR A 332 -31.82 -25.34 20.01
CA THR A 332 -32.42 -26.45 19.27
C THR A 332 -33.59 -25.90 18.45
N TYR A 333 -33.62 -26.27 17.18
CA TYR A 333 -34.74 -25.95 16.31
C TYR A 333 -35.49 -27.22 15.99
N GLY A 334 -36.79 -27.12 15.70
CA GLY A 334 -37.53 -28.25 15.15
C GLY A 334 -37.11 -28.53 13.70
N ASN A 335 -38.04 -29.10 12.96
CA ASN A 335 -37.93 -29.22 11.52
C ASN A 335 -37.87 -27.82 10.85
N LEU A 336 -36.80 -27.55 10.09
CA LEU A 336 -36.63 -26.30 9.35
C LEU A 336 -36.52 -26.58 7.85
N SER A 337 -37.21 -25.76 7.05
CA SER A 337 -36.93 -25.60 5.62
C SER A 337 -35.84 -24.56 5.39
N PHE A 338 -35.41 -24.39 4.14
CA PHE A 338 -34.28 -23.53 3.76
C PHE A 338 -34.39 -22.10 4.30
N MET A 339 -35.49 -21.40 4.03
CA MET A 339 -35.62 -19.98 4.38
C MET A 339 -35.58 -19.73 5.90
N PRO A 340 -36.36 -20.46 6.74
CA PRO A 340 -36.21 -20.39 8.19
C PRO A 340 -34.82 -20.75 8.68
N ALA A 341 -34.18 -21.77 8.11
CA ALA A 341 -32.83 -22.18 8.51
C ALA A 341 -31.78 -21.11 8.20
N PHE A 342 -31.86 -20.48 7.03
CA PHE A 342 -30.99 -19.37 6.64
C PHE A 342 -31.19 -18.16 7.55
N ALA A 343 -32.46 -17.77 7.81
CA ALA A 343 -32.82 -16.65 8.67
C ALA A 343 -32.37 -16.85 10.13
N LYS A 344 -32.61 -18.05 10.69
CA LYS A 344 -32.20 -18.43 12.06
C LYS A 344 -30.73 -18.83 12.17
N SER A 345 -30.00 -18.87 11.06
CA SER A 345 -28.60 -19.27 11.01
C SER A 345 -28.32 -20.70 11.53
N SER A 346 -29.20 -21.68 11.28
CA SER A 346 -29.03 -23.03 11.83
C SER A 346 -27.76 -23.73 11.28
N ASN A 347 -26.77 -23.98 12.14
CA ASN A 347 -25.60 -24.79 11.81
C ASN A 347 -26.00 -26.21 11.41
N ILE A 348 -26.93 -26.82 12.16
CA ILE A 348 -27.37 -28.20 11.95
C ILE A 348 -28.01 -28.38 10.56
N TYR A 349 -28.87 -27.44 10.13
CA TYR A 349 -29.46 -27.51 8.78
C TYR A 349 -28.38 -27.55 7.69
N PHE A 350 -27.42 -26.61 7.69
CA PHE A 350 -26.38 -26.55 6.67
C PHE A 350 -25.42 -27.74 6.74
N ALA A 351 -25.10 -28.21 7.93
CA ALA A 351 -24.23 -29.37 8.13
C ALA A 351 -24.89 -30.68 7.65
N ARG A 352 -26.21 -30.84 7.80
CA ARG A 352 -26.96 -31.96 7.21
C ARG A 352 -27.13 -31.80 5.71
N ALA A 353 -27.53 -30.61 5.25
CA ALA A 353 -27.78 -30.33 3.84
C ALA A 353 -26.56 -30.59 2.95
N VAL A 354 -25.36 -30.23 3.42
CA VAL A 354 -24.12 -30.43 2.64
C VAL A 354 -23.80 -31.90 2.41
N ALA A 355 -24.38 -32.84 3.16
CA ALA A 355 -24.25 -34.27 2.89
C ALA A 355 -24.65 -34.62 1.45
N ASN A 356 -25.67 -33.94 0.91
CA ASN A 356 -26.20 -34.14 -0.45
C ASN A 356 -25.33 -33.53 -1.57
N LEU A 357 -24.31 -32.74 -1.22
CA LEU A 357 -23.43 -32.06 -2.18
C LEU A 357 -22.10 -32.80 -2.34
N ARG A 358 -21.61 -32.93 -3.58
CA ARG A 358 -20.31 -33.56 -3.85
C ARG A 358 -19.17 -32.65 -3.39
N LYS A 359 -18.08 -33.25 -2.88
CA LYS A 359 -16.93 -32.52 -2.32
C LYS A 359 -16.28 -31.60 -3.36
N ASP A 360 -16.10 -32.09 -4.58
CA ASP A 360 -15.45 -31.36 -5.66
C ASP A 360 -16.31 -30.20 -6.17
N GLU A 361 -17.64 -30.39 -6.27
CA GLU A 361 -18.60 -29.32 -6.61
C GLU A 361 -18.53 -28.19 -5.57
N PHE A 362 -18.60 -28.55 -4.29
CA PHE A 362 -18.54 -27.55 -3.21
C PHE A 362 -17.24 -26.76 -3.24
N TYR A 363 -16.10 -27.45 -3.34
CA TYR A 363 -14.79 -26.79 -3.42
C TYR A 363 -14.65 -25.88 -4.65
N ASN A 364 -15.09 -26.35 -5.82
CA ASN A 364 -15.00 -25.57 -7.05
C ASN A 364 -15.86 -24.31 -7.00
N ASP A 365 -17.03 -24.37 -6.37
CA ASP A 365 -17.89 -23.20 -6.16
C ASP A 365 -17.27 -22.19 -5.21
N LEU A 366 -16.75 -22.64 -4.06
CA LEU A 366 -16.05 -21.76 -3.12
C LEU A 366 -14.83 -21.10 -3.78
N LYS A 367 -14.08 -21.86 -4.59
CA LYS A 367 -12.97 -21.30 -5.37
C LYS A 367 -13.48 -20.33 -6.44
N ALA A 368 -14.61 -20.58 -7.08
CA ALA A 368 -15.20 -19.65 -8.05
C ALA A 368 -15.57 -18.31 -7.41
N PHE A 369 -16.06 -18.31 -6.15
CA PHE A 369 -16.29 -17.10 -5.35
C PHE A 369 -15.00 -16.36 -4.94
N GLY A 370 -13.82 -16.94 -5.18
CA GLY A 370 -12.52 -16.30 -4.93
C GLY A 370 -11.81 -16.72 -3.65
N PHE A 371 -12.37 -17.67 -2.89
CA PHE A 371 -11.72 -18.18 -1.67
C PHE A 371 -10.47 -19.00 -2.00
N GLY A 372 -9.44 -18.89 -1.15
CA GLY A 372 -8.15 -19.54 -1.33
C GLY A 372 -7.30 -18.98 -2.48
N GLN A 373 -7.63 -17.79 -3.00
CA GLN A 373 -6.91 -17.13 -4.09
C GLN A 373 -6.56 -15.68 -3.71
N GLY A 374 -5.40 -15.20 -4.16
CA GLY A 374 -5.03 -13.79 -4.01
C GLY A 374 -6.03 -12.88 -4.70
N SER A 375 -6.45 -11.80 -4.02
CA SER A 375 -7.45 -10.86 -4.54
C SER A 375 -6.93 -10.00 -5.69
N GLY A 376 -5.60 -9.85 -5.83
CA GLY A 376 -4.98 -9.01 -6.86
C GLY A 376 -5.06 -7.51 -6.58
N VAL A 377 -5.53 -7.09 -5.39
CA VAL A 377 -5.48 -5.68 -4.97
C VAL A 377 -4.01 -5.25 -4.81
N PRO A 378 -3.60 -4.08 -5.30
CA PRO A 378 -2.20 -3.64 -5.25
C PRO A 378 -1.84 -3.06 -3.87
N TYR A 379 -1.99 -3.87 -2.82
CA TYR A 379 -1.66 -3.54 -1.44
C TYR A 379 -0.63 -4.56 -0.91
N PRO A 380 0.41 -4.14 -0.18
CA PRO A 380 1.44 -5.06 0.29
C PRO A 380 0.92 -6.01 1.38
N GLY A 381 1.43 -7.24 1.40
CA GLY A 381 1.12 -8.21 2.45
C GLY A 381 -0.30 -8.79 2.40
N THR A 382 -0.97 -8.73 1.25
CA THR A 382 -2.29 -9.36 1.08
C THR A 382 -2.24 -10.86 1.31
N SER A 383 -3.23 -11.41 2.00
CA SER A 383 -3.38 -12.86 2.15
C SER A 383 -4.33 -13.45 1.11
N ALA A 384 -4.05 -14.69 0.68
CA ALA A 384 -4.95 -15.46 -0.19
C ALA A 384 -6.03 -16.22 0.60
N GLY A 385 -6.05 -16.13 1.93
CA GLY A 385 -6.89 -16.98 2.75
C GLY A 385 -6.40 -18.42 2.79
N ILE A 386 -7.22 -19.32 3.35
CA ILE A 386 -6.97 -20.75 3.43
C ILE A 386 -8.23 -21.47 2.97
N LEU A 387 -8.11 -22.27 1.91
CA LEU A 387 -9.12 -23.22 1.48
C LEU A 387 -8.40 -24.50 1.03
N ARG A 388 -8.46 -25.55 1.87
CA ARG A 388 -7.81 -26.83 1.57
C ARG A 388 -8.48 -27.50 0.37
N LYS A 389 -7.70 -28.22 -0.44
CA LYS A 389 -8.22 -28.99 -1.57
C LYS A 389 -9.18 -30.06 -1.04
N TRP A 390 -10.26 -30.31 -1.77
CA TRP A 390 -11.31 -31.25 -1.36
C TRP A 390 -10.84 -32.69 -1.13
N ASP A 391 -9.74 -33.08 -1.75
CA ASP A 391 -9.13 -34.41 -1.61
C ASP A 391 -8.48 -34.61 -0.23
N ASP A 392 -8.10 -33.51 0.43
CA ASP A 392 -7.52 -33.51 1.77
C ASP A 392 -8.59 -33.40 2.88
N TRP A 393 -9.88 -33.37 2.51
CA TRP A 393 -10.98 -33.20 3.45
C TRP A 393 -11.32 -34.48 4.19
N SER A 394 -11.26 -34.41 5.51
CA SER A 394 -11.74 -35.47 6.41
C SER A 394 -13.27 -35.65 6.32
N GLY A 395 -13.82 -36.68 6.98
CA GLY A 395 -15.27 -36.84 7.12
C GLY A 395 -15.97 -35.65 7.78
N ARG A 396 -15.26 -34.92 8.67
CA ARG A 396 -15.77 -33.74 9.37
C ARG A 396 -15.70 -32.45 8.54
N SER A 397 -14.80 -32.38 7.56
CA SER A 397 -14.48 -31.13 6.88
C SER A 397 -15.64 -30.53 6.08
N LYS A 398 -16.49 -31.36 5.45
CA LYS A 398 -17.63 -30.85 4.68
C LYS A 398 -18.68 -30.14 5.56
N PRO A 399 -19.18 -30.74 6.67
CA PRO A 399 -20.14 -30.07 7.55
C PRO A 399 -19.58 -28.87 8.33
N THR A 400 -18.30 -28.86 8.70
CA THR A 400 -17.66 -27.69 9.35
C THR A 400 -17.44 -26.55 8.35
N LEU A 401 -16.97 -26.86 7.13
CA LEU A 401 -16.83 -25.89 6.06
C LEU A 401 -18.15 -25.25 5.67
N ALA A 402 -19.24 -26.03 5.66
CA ALA A 402 -20.58 -25.52 5.37
C ALA A 402 -21.04 -24.38 6.30
N ILE A 403 -20.50 -24.32 7.52
CA ILE A 403 -20.80 -23.29 8.52
C ILE A 403 -19.68 -22.26 8.70
N GLY A 404 -18.66 -22.29 7.84
CA GLY A 404 -17.56 -21.31 7.81
C GLY A 404 -16.40 -21.59 8.75
N GLN A 405 -16.17 -22.85 9.13
CA GLN A 405 -14.98 -23.34 9.84
C GLN A 405 -14.07 -24.14 8.88
N GLU A 406 -12.80 -24.36 9.23
CA GLU A 406 -11.78 -24.98 8.35
C GLU A 406 -11.47 -24.18 7.06
N VAL A 407 -11.89 -22.91 7.04
CA VAL A 407 -11.63 -21.93 5.99
C VAL A 407 -11.25 -20.61 6.62
N ALA A 408 -10.24 -19.93 6.06
CA ALA A 408 -9.87 -18.60 6.50
C ALA A 408 -9.96 -17.62 5.33
N VAL A 409 -10.59 -16.47 5.54
CA VAL A 409 -10.82 -15.46 4.50
C VAL A 409 -10.34 -14.10 4.97
N THR A 410 -9.98 -13.24 4.03
CA THR A 410 -9.84 -11.80 4.30
C THR A 410 -11.20 -11.10 4.22
N PRO A 411 -11.41 -9.97 4.92
CA PRO A 411 -12.62 -9.15 4.73
C PRO A 411 -12.86 -8.77 3.27
N LEU A 412 -11.80 -8.50 2.51
CA LEU A 412 -11.91 -8.21 1.07
C LEU A 412 -12.46 -9.40 0.26
N GLN A 413 -11.95 -10.62 0.48
CA GLN A 413 -12.48 -11.81 -0.22
C GLN A 413 -13.95 -12.04 0.12
N LEU A 414 -14.30 -11.95 1.41
CA LEU A 414 -15.67 -12.13 1.85
C LEU A 414 -16.61 -11.07 1.25
N GLY A 415 -16.21 -9.80 1.30
CA GLY A 415 -16.98 -8.68 0.75
C GLY A 415 -17.19 -8.78 -0.76
N LEU A 416 -16.16 -9.13 -1.53
CA LEU A 416 -16.29 -9.33 -2.99
C LEU A 416 -17.21 -10.50 -3.33
N ALA A 417 -17.16 -11.59 -2.56
CA ALA A 417 -18.04 -12.73 -2.77
C ALA A 417 -19.51 -12.37 -2.46
N VAL A 418 -19.77 -11.58 -1.39
CA VAL A 418 -21.11 -11.04 -1.11
C VAL A 418 -21.56 -10.08 -2.21
N CYS A 419 -20.66 -9.24 -2.73
CA CYS A 419 -20.96 -8.35 -3.86
C CYS A 419 -21.45 -9.12 -5.09
N ALA A 420 -20.86 -10.30 -5.37
CA ALA A 420 -21.33 -11.17 -6.45
C ALA A 420 -22.78 -11.64 -6.24
N VAL A 421 -23.21 -11.91 -5.01
CA VAL A 421 -24.62 -12.24 -4.74
C VAL A 421 -25.51 -10.99 -4.90
N ALA A 422 -25.03 -9.83 -4.44
CA ALA A 422 -25.77 -8.58 -4.53
C ALA A 422 -26.00 -8.11 -5.97
N ASN A 423 -25.04 -8.33 -6.87
CA ASN A 423 -25.05 -7.79 -8.24
C ASN A 423 -25.58 -8.73 -9.33
N GLY A 424 -26.17 -9.88 -8.95
CA GLY A 424 -26.72 -10.83 -9.93
C GLY A 424 -25.80 -12.00 -10.30
N GLY A 425 -24.65 -12.12 -9.65
CA GLY A 425 -23.79 -13.30 -9.71
C GLY A 425 -22.45 -13.07 -10.38
N THR A 426 -22.03 -11.83 -10.64
CA THR A 426 -20.74 -11.53 -11.24
C THR A 426 -19.69 -11.21 -10.17
N LEU A 427 -18.60 -11.96 -10.13
CA LEU A 427 -17.45 -11.60 -9.30
C LEU A 427 -16.56 -10.59 -10.03
N TYR A 428 -16.43 -9.39 -9.49
CA TYR A 428 -15.52 -8.35 -10.01
C TYR A 428 -14.14 -8.42 -9.33
N ALA A 429 -13.11 -8.00 -10.06
CA ALA A 429 -11.80 -7.76 -9.47
C ALA A 429 -11.88 -6.54 -8.53
N PRO A 430 -11.20 -6.55 -7.37
CA PRO A 430 -11.15 -5.37 -6.52
C PRO A 430 -10.47 -4.22 -7.25
N ARG A 431 -11.12 -3.07 -7.29
CA ARG A 431 -10.61 -1.86 -7.91
C ARG A 431 -10.40 -0.80 -6.82
N LEU A 432 -9.13 -0.48 -6.60
CA LEU A 432 -8.72 0.57 -5.66
C LEU A 432 -8.19 1.81 -6.39
N ILE A 433 -7.59 1.61 -7.56
CA ILE A 433 -7.04 2.68 -8.40
C ILE A 433 -8.03 2.92 -9.54
N ARG A 434 -8.58 4.13 -9.57
CA ARG A 434 -9.49 4.60 -10.61
C ARG A 434 -8.71 5.15 -11.80
N GLU A 435 -7.71 5.98 -11.53
CA GLU A 435 -6.92 6.69 -12.55
C GLU A 435 -5.45 6.84 -12.13
N VAL A 436 -4.57 6.91 -13.12
CA VAL A 436 -3.18 7.33 -12.98
C VAL A 436 -2.99 8.59 -13.82
N ARG A 437 -2.42 9.63 -13.22
CA ARG A 437 -2.21 10.95 -13.82
C ARG A 437 -0.74 11.31 -13.81
N ASP A 438 -0.27 12.05 -14.81
CA ASP A 438 1.10 12.57 -14.80
C ASP A 438 1.27 13.73 -13.82
N ALA A 439 2.48 14.27 -13.72
CA ALA A 439 2.80 15.40 -12.84
C ALA A 439 2.11 16.71 -13.24
N LYS A 440 1.60 16.82 -14.48
CA LYS A 440 0.81 17.97 -14.94
C LYS A 440 -0.70 17.77 -14.69
N GLY A 441 -1.09 16.63 -14.12
CA GLY A 441 -2.48 16.26 -13.88
C GLY A 441 -3.19 15.63 -15.09
N SER A 442 -2.50 15.41 -16.20
CA SER A 442 -3.08 14.79 -17.40
C SER A 442 -3.32 13.30 -17.16
N LEU A 443 -4.44 12.79 -17.66
CA LEU A 443 -4.78 11.38 -17.55
C LEU A 443 -3.78 10.53 -18.35
N VAL A 444 -3.14 9.57 -17.68
CA VAL A 444 -2.22 8.61 -18.30
C VAL A 444 -2.89 7.26 -18.47
N GLU A 445 -3.64 6.83 -17.46
CA GLU A 445 -4.33 5.54 -17.45
C GLU A 445 -5.65 5.70 -16.70
N LYS A 446 -6.74 5.21 -17.28
CA LYS A 446 -8.00 4.99 -16.58
C LYS A 446 -8.20 3.50 -16.48
N ARG A 447 -8.49 3.01 -15.27
CA ARG A 447 -8.80 1.60 -15.04
C ARG A 447 -10.30 1.46 -15.00
N ASP A 448 -10.89 0.63 -15.83
CA ASP A 448 -12.32 0.35 -15.78
C ASP A 448 -12.60 -0.89 -14.90
N PRO A 449 -13.84 -1.05 -14.37
CA PRO A 449 -14.25 -2.25 -13.66
C PRO A 449 -13.98 -3.52 -14.49
N ARG A 450 -13.46 -4.57 -13.85
CA ARG A 450 -13.12 -5.84 -14.52
C ARG A 450 -13.90 -6.99 -13.92
N ALA A 451 -14.91 -7.46 -14.65
CA ALA A 451 -15.59 -8.72 -14.33
C ALA A 451 -14.60 -9.89 -14.47
N LEU A 452 -14.48 -10.72 -13.44
CA LEU A 452 -13.62 -11.91 -13.47
C LEU A 452 -14.38 -13.11 -14.01
N ARG A 453 -15.60 -13.35 -13.51
CA ARG A 453 -16.44 -14.49 -13.90
C ARG A 453 -17.86 -14.34 -13.36
N GLN A 454 -18.81 -15.05 -13.98
CA GLN A 454 -20.12 -15.31 -13.40
C GLN A 454 -20.02 -16.52 -12.45
N VAL A 455 -20.36 -16.36 -11.18
CA VAL A 455 -20.29 -17.41 -10.15
C VAL A 455 -21.64 -18.10 -9.92
N ILE A 456 -22.74 -17.35 -10.05
CA ILE A 456 -24.13 -17.83 -9.98
C ILE A 456 -24.99 -17.10 -11.01
N GLY A 457 -26.16 -17.63 -11.38
CA GLY A 457 -27.12 -16.92 -12.23
C GLY A 457 -28.04 -15.97 -11.46
N GLU A 458 -28.64 -15.00 -12.14
CA GLU A 458 -29.56 -14.01 -11.54
C GLU A 458 -30.69 -14.64 -10.70
N PRO A 459 -31.41 -15.69 -11.15
CA PRO A 459 -32.50 -16.26 -10.34
C PRO A 459 -32.03 -16.80 -8.98
N LEU A 460 -30.82 -17.39 -8.94
CA LEU A 460 -30.23 -17.87 -7.69
C LEU A 460 -29.74 -16.70 -6.83
N ALA A 461 -29.14 -15.68 -7.45
CA ALA A 461 -28.73 -14.47 -6.75
C ALA A 461 -29.93 -13.75 -6.10
N GLU A 462 -31.06 -13.66 -6.80
CA GLU A 462 -32.31 -13.08 -6.30
C GLU A 462 -32.86 -13.85 -5.08
N LEU A 463 -32.93 -15.19 -5.16
CA LEU A 463 -33.34 -16.03 -4.03
C LEU A 463 -32.43 -15.84 -2.81
N LEU A 464 -31.11 -15.74 -3.02
CA LEU A 464 -30.17 -15.48 -1.93
C LEU A 464 -30.32 -14.08 -1.35
N ARG A 465 -30.56 -13.05 -2.17
CA ARG A 465 -30.86 -11.69 -1.69
C ARG A 465 -32.15 -11.68 -0.86
N GLU A 466 -33.18 -12.43 -1.26
CA GLU A 466 -34.39 -12.59 -0.45
C GLU A 466 -34.09 -13.26 0.89
N ALA A 467 -33.31 -14.36 0.89
CA ALA A 467 -32.91 -15.06 2.11
C ALA A 467 -32.11 -14.14 3.06
N MET A 468 -31.18 -13.35 2.51
CA MET A 468 -30.41 -12.33 3.23
C MET A 468 -31.31 -11.20 3.76
N GLY A 469 -32.34 -10.80 3.03
CA GLY A 469 -33.35 -9.85 3.49
C GLY A 469 -34.10 -10.38 4.72
N ARG A 470 -34.52 -11.65 4.69
CA ARG A 470 -35.20 -12.28 5.84
C ARG A 470 -34.34 -12.36 7.10
N VAL A 471 -33.01 -12.41 6.97
CA VAL A 471 -32.11 -12.34 8.13
C VAL A 471 -32.21 -10.99 8.83
N VAL A 472 -32.33 -9.90 8.07
CA VAL A 472 -32.46 -8.54 8.60
C VAL A 472 -33.89 -8.23 9.03
N ASP A 473 -34.90 -8.73 8.33
CA ASP A 473 -36.30 -8.41 8.67
C ASP A 473 -36.77 -9.12 9.95
N GLN A 474 -36.34 -10.36 10.17
CA GLN A 474 -36.89 -11.25 11.21
C GLN A 474 -35.87 -12.27 11.78
N GLY A 475 -34.60 -12.19 11.41
CA GLY A 475 -33.57 -13.16 11.78
C GLY A 475 -32.52 -12.61 12.74
N THR A 476 -31.28 -13.07 12.60
CA THR A 476 -30.17 -12.68 13.47
C THR A 476 -29.64 -11.26 13.19
N GLY A 477 -30.05 -10.62 12.10
CA GLY A 477 -29.53 -9.32 11.63
C GLY A 477 -30.47 -8.13 11.87
N VAL A 478 -31.49 -8.26 12.72
CA VAL A 478 -32.55 -7.24 12.91
C VAL A 478 -32.01 -5.88 13.35
N ALA A 479 -30.87 -5.84 14.03
CA ALA A 479 -30.23 -4.58 14.42
C ALA A 479 -29.77 -3.71 13.24
N ALA A 480 -29.65 -4.28 12.03
CA ALA A 480 -29.27 -3.56 10.81
C ALA A 480 -30.47 -3.14 9.93
N ARG A 481 -31.71 -3.31 10.44
CA ARG A 481 -32.93 -2.94 9.71
C ARG A 481 -33.12 -1.43 9.71
N GLU A 482 -33.43 -0.89 8.53
CA GLU A 482 -33.73 0.51 8.30
C GLU A 482 -35.06 0.63 7.57
N ASP A 483 -35.88 1.63 7.89
CA ASP A 483 -37.23 1.78 7.30
C ASP A 483 -37.21 2.37 5.88
N TRP A 484 -36.13 3.08 5.54
CA TRP A 484 -36.01 3.84 4.28
C TRP A 484 -35.21 3.10 3.20
N VAL A 485 -34.61 1.94 3.52
CA VAL A 485 -33.85 1.12 2.59
C VAL A 485 -33.99 -0.36 2.92
N ARG A 486 -34.17 -1.21 1.90
CA ARG A 486 -34.19 -2.65 2.09
C ARG A 486 -32.76 -3.17 2.28
N CYS A 487 -32.46 -3.65 3.47
CA CYS A 487 -31.18 -4.25 3.81
C CYS A 487 -31.24 -5.78 3.68
N GLY A 488 -30.13 -6.38 3.27
CA GLY A 488 -29.93 -7.82 3.30
C GLY A 488 -28.55 -8.12 3.88
N GLY A 489 -28.45 -9.16 4.69
CA GLY A 489 -27.17 -9.48 5.33
C GLY A 489 -27.12 -10.86 5.94
N LYS A 490 -26.00 -11.12 6.60
CA LYS A 490 -25.77 -12.28 7.44
C LYS A 490 -24.87 -11.87 8.59
N THR A 491 -25.10 -12.41 9.78
CA THR A 491 -24.21 -12.23 10.92
C THR A 491 -23.31 -13.45 11.07
N GLY A 492 -22.07 -13.23 11.50
CA GLY A 492 -21.09 -14.25 11.80
C GLY A 492 -20.50 -14.07 13.18
N THR A 493 -20.39 -15.19 13.89
CA THR A 493 -19.51 -15.33 15.04
C THR A 493 -18.65 -16.55 14.78
N ALA A 494 -17.35 -16.40 14.93
CA ALA A 494 -16.39 -17.49 14.75
C ALA A 494 -15.40 -17.53 15.92
N GLU A 495 -15.13 -18.73 16.41
CA GLU A 495 -14.12 -18.98 17.43
C GLU A 495 -12.71 -18.77 16.83
N LYS A 496 -11.82 -18.15 17.60
CA LYS A 496 -10.42 -18.00 17.20
C LYS A 496 -9.64 -19.22 17.67
N SER A 497 -8.93 -19.86 16.74
CA SER A 497 -7.94 -20.87 17.10
C SER A 497 -6.65 -20.23 17.64
N ARG A 498 -5.99 -20.89 18.59
CA ARG A 498 -4.63 -20.60 19.05
C ARG A 498 -3.72 -21.80 18.81
N ASP A 499 -2.48 -21.52 18.42
CA ASP A 499 -1.47 -22.55 18.16
C ASP A 499 -1.30 -23.48 19.36
N GLY A 500 -1.36 -24.79 19.09
CA GLY A 500 -1.25 -25.84 20.11
C GLY A 500 -2.49 -26.05 21.00
N VAL A 501 -3.51 -25.19 20.91
CA VAL A 501 -4.72 -25.25 21.76
C VAL A 501 -5.99 -25.58 20.95
N GLY A 502 -6.02 -25.23 19.66
CA GLY A 502 -7.25 -25.27 18.87
C GLY A 502 -8.14 -24.07 19.21
N TYR A 503 -9.47 -24.21 19.09
CA TYR A 503 -10.42 -23.13 19.39
C TYR A 503 -10.30 -22.67 20.86
N ALA A 504 -10.02 -21.38 21.05
CA ALA A 504 -9.81 -20.79 22.36
C ALA A 504 -11.12 -20.20 22.91
N ALA A 505 -11.55 -20.72 24.06
CA ALA A 505 -12.74 -20.23 24.76
C ALA A 505 -12.64 -18.71 25.05
N GLY A 506 -13.70 -17.96 24.74
CA GLY A 506 -13.75 -16.51 24.96
C GLY A 506 -13.08 -15.66 23.87
N ALA A 507 -12.44 -16.27 22.87
CA ALA A 507 -11.80 -15.55 21.77
C ALA A 507 -12.63 -15.70 20.49
N TYR A 508 -13.25 -14.60 20.05
CA TYR A 508 -14.14 -14.62 18.89
C TYR A 508 -13.78 -13.54 17.85
N VAL A 509 -14.20 -13.77 16.61
CA VAL A 509 -14.42 -12.75 15.59
C VAL A 509 -15.92 -12.63 15.39
N ALA A 510 -16.44 -11.41 15.44
CA ALA A 510 -17.79 -11.08 15.00
C ALA A 510 -17.71 -10.32 13.67
N SER A 511 -18.59 -10.67 12.72
CA SER A 511 -18.58 -10.15 11.36
C SER A 511 -19.98 -9.94 10.80
#